data_AF-A0AAD3H0W3-F1
#
_entry.id   AF-A0AAD3H0W3-F1
#
_cell.length_a   1.000
_cell.length_b   1.000
_cell.length_c   1.000
_cell.angle_alpha   90.00
_cell.angle_beta   90.00
_cell.angle_gamma   90.00
#
_symmetry.space_group_name_H-M   'P 1'
#
loop_
_entity.id
_entity.type
_entity.pdbx_description
1 polymer ?
#
loop_
_entity_poly.entity_id
_entity_poly.type
_entity_poly.pdbx_seq_one_letter_code
_entity_poly.pdbx_strand_id
1 'polypeptide(L)'
;MNFPTAIEYLTASFALAPEFQNLTMAIQGAMTVRNGPNKEKKMAGFHAFCQGLVLAYGGGLLTPLWMGRPTPMLGNDLCFAFCLIAYSLVNFIPLDIGYSVLNTFPARVLTVMGAQLFRNRGLITFVNIAYEAFKDNPSKYYPTPVFGPILNAAILGNMGSFFFNGFHAHLQNGMPWAFQNGLFIATTYHFTANDKGPIGEFMREMISTYVPIDMDPVLLVTLMGSIFMQIVGILQMPDFFGPTFNPFKILLNPIIFASSTPKKQKKKITVVAPPVQETTQTKKSVSKKKNQKKKATKKKKLQ
;
A
#
# COMPACT_ATOMS: atom_id res chain seq x y z
N MET A 1 10.53 29.14 3.91
CA MET A 1 11.28 28.20 3.05
C MET A 1 11.47 28.90 1.71
N ASN A 2 12.70 28.98 1.20
CA ASN A 2 12.92 29.52 -0.14
C ASN A 2 12.44 28.49 -1.19
N PHE A 3 12.17 28.94 -2.41
CA PHE A 3 11.67 28.08 -3.48
C PHE A 3 12.61 26.90 -3.82
N PRO A 4 13.95 27.08 -3.88
CA PRO A 4 14.87 25.97 -4.12
C PRO A 4 14.79 24.85 -3.07
N THR A 5 14.76 25.19 -1.78
CA THR A 5 14.65 24.16 -0.71
C THR A 5 13.30 23.44 -0.77
N ALA A 6 12.22 24.13 -1.18
CA ALA A 6 10.94 23.47 -1.38
C ALA A 6 11.00 22.45 -2.53
N ILE A 7 11.63 22.80 -3.65
CA ILE A 7 11.86 21.87 -4.76
C ILE A 7 12.67 20.67 -4.27
N GLU A 8 13.80 20.91 -3.60
CA GLU A 8 14.66 19.83 -3.10
C GLU A 8 13.92 18.86 -2.17
N TYR A 9 13.08 19.40 -1.29
CA TYR A 9 12.24 18.59 -0.41
C TYR A 9 11.21 17.78 -1.20
N LEU A 10 10.46 18.44 -2.09
CA LEU A 10 9.35 17.84 -2.84
C LEU A 10 9.82 16.78 -3.86
N THR A 11 11.03 16.91 -4.39
CA THR A 11 11.69 15.91 -5.25
C THR A 11 12.49 14.88 -4.47
N ALA A 12 12.64 15.08 -3.15
CA ALA A 12 13.48 14.27 -2.29
C ALA A 12 14.95 14.21 -2.76
N SER A 13 15.49 15.35 -3.17
CA SER A 13 16.89 15.54 -3.57
C SER A 13 17.78 16.13 -2.47
N PHE A 14 17.26 16.29 -1.25
CA PHE A 14 18.02 16.75 -0.09
C PHE A 14 18.89 15.64 0.52
N ALA A 15 19.91 16.02 1.29
CA ALA A 15 20.78 15.07 1.98
C ALA A 15 19.97 14.20 2.96
N LEU A 16 20.25 12.90 2.98
CA LEU A 16 19.54 11.89 3.79
C LEU A 16 18.05 11.70 3.43
N ALA A 17 17.62 12.12 2.24
CA ALA A 17 16.25 11.90 1.79
C ALA A 17 15.84 10.41 1.81
N PRO A 18 16.67 9.45 1.35
CA PRO A 18 16.34 8.02 1.44
C PRO A 18 16.10 7.56 2.88
N GLU A 19 16.94 7.98 3.82
CA GLU A 19 16.87 7.62 5.23
C GLU A 19 15.61 8.21 5.88
N PHE A 20 15.35 9.50 5.64
CA PHE A 20 14.15 10.17 6.13
C PHE A 20 12.87 9.51 5.61
N GLN A 21 12.80 9.24 4.31
CA GLN A 21 11.65 8.59 3.67
C GLN A 21 11.43 7.17 4.20
N ASN A 22 12.51 6.37 4.33
CA ASN A 22 12.41 5.01 4.84
C ASN A 22 12.01 4.98 6.31
N LEU A 23 12.63 5.79 7.16
CA LEU A 23 12.30 5.85 8.58
C LEU A 23 10.84 6.26 8.79
N THR A 24 10.37 7.29 8.10
CA THR A 24 8.97 7.75 8.22
C THR A 24 7.97 6.72 7.70
N MET A 25 8.27 6.01 6.60
CA MET A 25 7.44 4.91 6.10
C MET A 25 7.42 3.71 7.06
N ALA A 26 8.57 3.34 7.62
CA ALA A 26 8.68 2.27 8.61
C ALA A 26 7.90 2.59 9.90
N ILE A 27 7.98 3.84 10.37
CA ILE A 27 7.17 4.34 11.50
C ILE A 27 5.68 4.22 11.16
N GLN A 28 5.24 4.62 9.97
CA GLN A 28 3.83 4.45 9.57
C GLN A 28 3.38 2.99 9.61
N GLY A 29 4.19 2.05 9.12
CA GLY A 29 3.86 0.62 9.18
C GLY A 29 3.71 0.12 10.62
N ALA A 30 4.70 0.42 11.48
CA ALA A 30 4.68 0.03 12.89
C ALA A 30 3.48 0.66 13.64
N MET A 31 3.22 1.95 13.43
CA MET A 31 2.07 2.66 14.01
C MET A 31 0.75 2.12 13.49
N THR A 32 0.64 1.73 12.22
CA THR A 32 -0.59 1.14 11.66
C THR A 32 -0.94 -0.17 12.34
N VAL A 33 0.05 -1.05 12.56
CA VAL A 33 -0.17 -2.30 13.32
C VAL A 33 -0.56 -1.99 14.76
N ARG A 34 0.17 -1.07 15.40
CA ARG A 34 -0.05 -0.71 16.80
C ARG A 34 -1.40 -0.02 17.04
N ASN A 35 -1.88 0.79 16.11
CA ASN A 35 -3.16 1.49 16.21
C ASN A 35 -4.35 0.61 15.78
N GLY A 36 -4.10 -0.42 14.97
CA GLY A 36 -5.13 -1.32 14.43
C GLY A 36 -5.05 -2.73 15.02
N PRO A 37 -4.56 -3.72 14.25
CA PRO A 37 -4.66 -5.15 14.59
C PRO A 37 -3.94 -5.55 15.88
N ASN A 38 -2.97 -4.77 16.36
CA ASN A 38 -2.27 -5.01 17.62
C ASN A 38 -2.50 -3.91 18.67
N LYS A 39 -3.66 -3.25 18.65
CA LYS A 39 -4.02 -2.21 19.64
C LYS A 39 -3.95 -2.70 21.08
N GLU A 40 -4.35 -3.94 21.32
CA GLU A 40 -4.35 -4.55 22.66
C GLU A 40 -3.00 -5.20 23.03
N LYS A 41 -1.97 -5.08 22.18
CA LYS A 41 -0.64 -5.71 22.37
C LYS A 41 -0.68 -7.23 22.57
N LYS A 42 -1.73 -7.91 22.09
CA LYS A 42 -1.93 -9.36 22.23
C LYS A 42 -1.23 -10.18 21.15
N MET A 43 -0.80 -9.55 20.06
CA MET A 43 -0.11 -10.23 18.97
C MET A 43 1.33 -10.57 19.37
N ALA A 44 1.82 -11.76 18.96
CA ALA A 44 3.23 -12.12 19.14
C ALA A 44 4.13 -11.06 18.49
N GLY A 45 5.20 -10.66 19.17
CA GLY A 45 6.04 -9.53 18.75
C GLY A 45 6.61 -9.69 17.34
N PHE A 46 7.07 -10.89 16.98
CA PHE A 46 7.56 -11.18 15.62
C PHE A 46 6.46 -11.05 14.56
N HIS A 47 5.23 -11.50 14.85
CA HIS A 47 4.09 -11.36 13.94
C HIS A 47 3.74 -9.88 13.73
N ALA A 48 3.65 -9.09 14.81
CA ALA A 48 3.39 -7.66 14.71
C ALA A 48 4.48 -6.91 13.91
N PHE A 49 5.75 -7.31 14.10
CA PHE A 49 6.87 -6.78 13.33
C PHE A 49 6.75 -7.09 11.83
N CYS A 50 6.55 -8.35 11.46
CA CYS A 50 6.37 -8.75 10.06
C CYS A 50 5.17 -8.06 9.41
N GLN A 51 4.07 -7.91 10.16
CA GLN A 51 2.90 -7.20 9.67
C GLN A 51 3.21 -5.71 9.42
N GLY A 52 3.96 -5.07 10.31
CA GLY A 52 4.39 -3.67 10.16
C GLY A 52 5.28 -3.49 8.93
N LEU A 53 6.21 -4.41 8.72
CA LEU A 53 7.10 -4.44 7.55
C LEU A 53 6.31 -4.53 6.25
N VAL A 54 5.36 -5.46 6.14
CA VAL A 54 4.54 -5.62 4.91
C VAL A 54 3.59 -4.45 4.71
N LEU A 55 3.05 -3.83 5.77
CA LEU A 55 2.23 -2.63 5.64
C LEU A 55 3.04 -1.39 5.22
N ALA A 56 4.29 -1.27 5.68
CA ALA A 56 5.20 -0.20 5.24
C ALA A 56 5.72 -0.41 3.81
N TYR A 57 6.13 -1.64 3.46
CA TYR A 57 6.90 -1.91 2.25
C TYR A 57 6.26 -2.91 1.30
N GLY A 58 4.98 -3.24 1.48
CA GLY A 58 4.29 -4.24 0.66
C GLY A 58 4.37 -3.95 -0.84
N GLY A 59 4.34 -2.67 -1.24
CA GLY A 59 4.60 -2.26 -2.62
C GLY A 59 6.01 -2.64 -3.09
N GLY A 60 7.04 -2.19 -2.37
CA GLY A 60 8.44 -2.49 -2.71
C GLY A 60 8.79 -3.97 -2.65
N LEU A 61 8.05 -4.77 -1.86
CA LEU A 61 8.21 -6.22 -1.78
C LEU A 61 7.52 -6.95 -2.94
N LEU A 62 6.24 -6.67 -3.15
CA LEU A 62 5.38 -7.53 -3.99
C LEU A 62 5.27 -7.03 -5.43
N THR A 63 5.43 -5.73 -5.69
CA THR A 63 5.34 -5.20 -7.07
C THR A 63 6.48 -5.68 -7.98
N PRO A 64 7.77 -5.67 -7.56
CA PRO A 64 8.82 -6.27 -8.37
C PRO A 64 8.62 -7.77 -8.58
N LEU A 65 8.16 -8.47 -7.54
CA LEU A 65 7.88 -9.91 -7.60
C LEU A 65 6.79 -10.21 -8.65
N TRP A 66 5.75 -9.38 -8.75
CA TRP A 66 4.73 -9.47 -9.79
C TRP A 66 5.33 -9.37 -11.20
N MET A 67 6.37 -8.55 -11.38
CA MET A 67 7.10 -8.42 -12.64
C MET A 67 8.17 -9.49 -12.85
N GLY A 68 8.30 -10.48 -11.96
CA GLY A 68 9.37 -11.47 -12.00
C GLY A 68 10.76 -10.87 -11.73
N ARG A 69 10.83 -9.74 -11.02
CA ARG A 69 12.08 -9.05 -10.65
C ARG A 69 12.40 -9.23 -9.18
N PRO A 70 13.69 -9.24 -8.79
CA PRO A 70 14.08 -9.25 -7.39
C PRO A 70 13.55 -8.00 -6.68
N THR A 71 13.15 -8.15 -5.41
CA THR A 71 12.65 -7.03 -4.62
C THR A 71 13.81 -6.16 -4.11
N PRO A 72 13.80 -4.84 -4.38
CA PRO A 72 14.84 -3.94 -3.90
C PRO A 72 14.78 -3.75 -2.38
N MET A 73 13.69 -4.13 -1.72
CA MET A 73 13.61 -4.09 -0.26
C MET A 73 14.61 -5.09 0.35
N LEU A 74 14.64 -6.33 -0.14
CA LEU A 74 15.55 -7.35 0.40
C LEU A 74 17.03 -7.08 0.06
N GLY A 75 17.29 -6.25 -0.95
CA GLY A 75 18.65 -5.80 -1.28
C GLY A 75 19.06 -4.49 -0.60
N ASN A 76 18.18 -3.85 0.18
CA ASN A 76 18.45 -2.56 0.82
C ASN A 76 18.43 -2.71 2.35
N ASP A 77 19.62 -2.82 2.94
CA ASP A 77 19.82 -3.00 4.38
C ASP A 77 19.19 -1.86 5.20
N LEU A 78 19.13 -0.64 4.66
CA LEU A 78 18.53 0.51 5.34
C LEU A 78 17.04 0.30 5.59
N CYS A 79 16.31 -0.24 4.61
CA CYS A 79 14.87 -0.46 4.74
C CYS A 79 14.56 -1.40 5.91
N PHE A 80 15.31 -2.50 6.03
CA PHE A 80 15.13 -3.45 7.12
C PHE A 80 15.60 -2.90 8.46
N ALA A 81 16.73 -2.20 8.50
CA ALA A 81 17.22 -1.53 9.70
C ALA A 81 16.22 -0.51 10.24
N PHE A 82 15.63 0.32 9.36
CA PHE A 82 14.60 1.28 9.77
C PHE A 82 13.30 0.62 10.22
N CYS A 83 12.91 -0.55 9.68
CA CYS A 83 11.81 -1.33 10.24
C CYS A 83 12.06 -1.74 11.70
N LEU A 84 13.27 -2.22 12.01
CA LEU A 84 13.65 -2.62 13.37
C LEU A 84 13.66 -1.41 14.32
N ILE A 85 14.24 -0.29 13.90
CA ILE A 85 14.27 0.95 14.67
C ILE A 85 12.85 1.45 14.92
N ALA A 86 12.03 1.57 13.88
CA ALA A 86 10.65 2.04 13.98
C ALA A 86 9.80 1.13 14.88
N TYR A 87 9.91 -0.20 14.73
CA TYR A 87 9.19 -1.14 15.56
C TYR A 87 9.58 -1.02 17.04
N SER A 88 10.88 -0.84 17.31
CA SER A 88 11.40 -0.66 18.66
C SER A 88 10.97 0.66 19.29
N LEU A 89 11.03 1.75 18.53
CA LEU A 89 10.56 3.08 18.92
C LEU A 89 9.08 3.04 19.32
N VAL A 90 8.25 2.35 18.54
CA VAL A 90 6.80 2.28 18.76
C VAL A 90 6.41 1.30 19.88
N ASN A 91 7.10 0.18 20.05
CA ASN A 91 6.64 -0.90 20.92
C ASN A 91 7.47 -1.16 22.18
N PHE A 92 8.75 -0.78 22.21
CA PHE A 92 9.66 -1.16 23.29
C PHE A 92 10.21 -0.01 24.13
N ILE A 93 10.02 1.25 23.73
CA ILE A 93 10.43 2.38 24.57
C ILE A 93 9.58 2.38 25.86
N PRO A 94 10.23 2.47 27.04
CA PRO A 94 9.53 2.44 28.32
C PRO A 94 8.49 3.55 28.44
N LEU A 95 7.46 3.29 29.24
CA LEU A 95 6.33 4.21 29.48
C LEU A 95 5.54 4.59 28.21
N ASP A 96 5.68 3.82 27.12
CA ASP A 96 5.02 4.09 25.84
C ASP A 96 5.35 5.49 25.27
N ILE A 97 6.52 6.05 25.64
CA ILE A 97 6.92 7.41 25.24
C ILE A 97 7.04 7.50 23.72
N GLY A 98 7.69 6.53 23.08
CA GLY A 98 7.88 6.55 21.63
C GLY A 98 6.55 6.53 20.86
N TYR A 99 5.62 5.64 21.26
CA TYR A 99 4.26 5.62 20.73
C TYR A 99 3.51 6.94 20.97
N SER A 100 3.59 7.50 22.18
CA SER A 100 2.90 8.73 22.57
C SER A 100 3.42 9.94 21.80
N VAL A 101 4.74 10.08 21.67
CA VAL A 101 5.40 11.14 20.89
C VAL A 101 5.02 11.04 19.42
N LEU A 102 5.06 9.84 18.83
CA LEU A 102 4.70 9.62 17.43
C LEU A 102 3.20 9.83 17.14
N ASN A 103 2.34 9.76 18.16
CA ASN A 103 0.92 10.10 18.05
C ASN A 103 0.62 11.58 18.29
N THR A 104 1.60 12.40 18.69
CA THR A 104 1.38 13.85 18.71
C THR A 104 1.08 14.38 17.31
N PHE A 105 0.29 15.45 17.23
CA PHE A 105 -0.08 16.03 15.94
C PHE A 105 1.14 16.39 15.06
N PRO A 106 2.19 17.07 15.56
CA PRO A 106 3.36 17.40 14.73
C PRO A 106 4.10 16.17 14.20
N ALA A 107 4.27 15.14 15.04
CA ALA A 107 4.94 13.91 14.63
C ALA A 107 4.13 13.14 13.58
N ARG A 108 2.79 13.10 13.73
CA ARG A 108 1.90 12.50 12.72
C ARG A 108 1.97 13.23 11.39
N VAL A 109 1.96 14.57 11.39
CA VAL A 109 2.14 15.36 10.16
C VAL A 109 3.49 15.05 9.50
N LEU A 110 4.59 15.07 10.26
CA LEU A 110 5.93 14.81 9.72
C LEU A 110 6.06 13.40 9.12
N THR A 111 5.58 12.38 9.85
CA THR A 111 5.61 10.99 9.37
C THR A 111 4.71 10.79 8.16
N VAL A 112 3.57 11.47 8.07
CA VAL A 112 2.71 11.50 6.89
C VAL A 112 3.43 12.13 5.70
N MET A 113 4.03 13.31 5.85
CA MET A 113 4.73 13.97 4.76
C MET A 113 5.88 13.11 4.22
N GLY A 114 6.72 12.55 5.11
CA GLY A 114 7.81 11.65 4.70
C GLY A 114 7.33 10.37 4.01
N ALA A 115 6.26 9.75 4.50
CA ALA A 115 5.67 8.57 3.88
C ALA A 115 5.00 8.86 2.54
N GLN A 116 4.42 10.05 2.35
CA GLN A 116 3.87 10.46 1.05
C GLN A 116 4.98 10.77 0.05
N LEU A 117 6.09 11.37 0.49
CA LEU A 117 7.29 11.53 -0.33
C LEU A 117 7.86 10.17 -0.77
N PHE A 118 7.99 9.21 0.15
CA PHE A 118 8.41 7.85 -0.16
C PHE A 118 7.49 7.21 -1.22
N ARG A 119 6.18 7.33 -1.04
CA ARG A 119 5.19 6.78 -1.99
C ARG A 119 5.24 7.44 -3.37
N ASN A 120 5.36 8.77 -3.45
CA ASN A 120 5.47 9.48 -4.73
C ASN A 120 6.73 9.03 -5.50
N ARG A 121 7.88 8.97 -4.82
CA ARG A 121 9.14 8.49 -5.41
C ARG A 121 9.05 7.02 -5.82
N GLY A 122 8.36 6.21 -5.02
CA GLY A 122 8.02 4.83 -5.36
C GLY A 122 7.22 4.76 -6.66
N LEU A 123 6.13 5.50 -6.78
CA LEU A 123 5.30 5.53 -8.00
C LEU A 123 6.13 5.86 -9.24
N ILE A 124 6.91 6.94 -9.20
CA ILE A 124 7.79 7.35 -10.31
C ILE A 124 8.79 6.24 -10.67
N THR A 125 9.49 5.70 -9.68
CA THR A 125 10.46 4.62 -9.87
C THR A 125 9.81 3.40 -10.53
N PHE A 126 8.63 2.99 -10.07
CA PHE A 126 7.95 1.80 -10.57
C PHE A 126 7.27 2.01 -11.93
N VAL A 127 6.86 3.24 -12.28
CA VAL A 127 6.49 3.59 -13.66
C VAL A 127 7.70 3.38 -14.57
N ASN A 128 8.87 3.90 -14.21
CA ASN A 128 10.06 3.82 -15.05
C ASN A 128 10.59 2.40 -15.18
N ILE A 129 10.64 1.64 -14.07
CA ILE A 129 11.02 0.22 -14.09
C ILE A 129 10.14 -0.59 -15.04
N ALA A 130 8.82 -0.35 -15.02
CA ALA A 130 7.89 -1.03 -15.90
C ALA A 130 7.96 -0.53 -17.34
N TYR A 131 8.12 0.77 -17.56
CA TYR A 131 8.33 1.31 -18.90
C TYR A 131 9.57 0.70 -19.55
N GLU A 132 10.70 0.67 -18.83
CA GLU A 132 11.93 0.05 -19.31
C GLU A 132 11.77 -1.45 -19.61
N ALA A 133 10.88 -2.15 -18.90
CA ALA A 133 10.58 -3.56 -19.18
C ALA A 133 9.76 -3.78 -20.46
N PHE A 134 8.96 -2.79 -20.86
CA PHE A 134 7.97 -2.93 -21.94
C PHE A 134 8.27 -2.04 -23.17
N LYS A 135 9.24 -1.12 -23.10
CA LYS A 135 9.48 -0.10 -24.14
C LYS A 135 9.77 -0.69 -25.52
N ASP A 136 10.38 -1.88 -25.58
CA ASP A 136 10.74 -2.55 -26.83
C ASP A 136 9.58 -3.36 -27.43
N ASN A 137 8.46 -3.48 -26.71
CA ASN A 137 7.27 -4.22 -27.14
C ASN A 137 5.99 -3.37 -26.99
N PRO A 138 5.91 -2.20 -27.64
CA PRO A 138 4.71 -1.39 -27.61
C PRO A 138 3.55 -2.10 -28.33
N SER A 139 2.33 -1.62 -28.08
CA SER A 139 1.15 -2.14 -28.77
C SER A 139 1.16 -1.75 -30.25
N LYS A 140 0.40 -2.48 -31.09
CA LYS A 140 0.21 -2.11 -32.50
C LYS A 140 -0.49 -0.76 -32.71
N TYR A 141 -1.17 -0.24 -31.68
CA TYR A 141 -2.03 0.95 -31.76
C TYR A 141 -1.40 2.21 -31.18
N TYR A 142 -0.35 2.07 -30.37
CA TYR A 142 0.26 3.18 -29.65
C TYR A 142 1.75 2.93 -29.42
N PRO A 143 2.63 3.93 -29.69
CA PRO A 143 4.09 3.75 -29.71
C PRO A 143 4.72 3.57 -28.32
N THR A 144 4.01 3.92 -27.26
CA THR A 144 4.47 3.80 -25.87
C THR A 144 3.62 2.76 -25.13
N PRO A 145 4.22 1.84 -24.34
CA PRO A 145 3.45 0.90 -23.53
C PRO A 145 2.75 1.65 -22.38
N VAL A 146 1.44 1.85 -22.47
CA VAL A 146 0.68 2.67 -21.50
C VAL A 146 0.26 1.86 -20.27
N PHE A 147 -0.39 0.71 -20.48
CA PHE A 147 -1.10 0.01 -19.41
C PHE A 147 -0.16 -0.60 -18.35
N GLY A 148 0.92 -1.25 -18.78
CA GLY A 148 1.88 -1.90 -17.89
C GLY A 148 2.50 -0.94 -16.87
N PRO A 149 3.13 0.17 -17.32
CA PRO A 149 3.73 1.16 -16.43
C PRO A 149 2.76 1.79 -15.43
N ILE A 150 1.57 2.19 -15.90
CA ILE A 150 0.56 2.82 -15.06
C ILE A 150 0.01 1.85 -14.01
N LEU A 151 -0.37 0.62 -14.43
CA LEU A 151 -0.93 -0.37 -13.53
C LEU A 151 0.09 -0.82 -12.49
N ASN A 152 1.35 -1.07 -12.90
CA ASN A 152 2.40 -1.52 -12.01
C ASN A 152 2.64 -0.54 -10.86
N ALA A 153 2.71 0.76 -11.17
CA ALA A 153 2.81 1.80 -10.16
C ALA A 153 1.53 1.92 -9.32
N ALA A 154 0.33 1.86 -9.90
CA ALA A 154 -0.92 1.96 -9.15
C ALA A 154 -1.08 0.82 -8.12
N ILE A 155 -0.64 -0.38 -8.46
CA ILE A 155 -0.67 -1.53 -7.55
C ILE A 155 0.33 -1.37 -6.39
N LEU A 156 1.46 -0.68 -6.59
CA LEU A 156 2.48 -0.42 -5.56
C LEU A 156 1.89 0.07 -4.24
N GLY A 157 1.00 1.07 -4.30
CA GLY A 157 0.39 1.68 -3.11
C GLY A 157 -0.61 0.77 -2.37
N ASN A 158 -0.94 -0.41 -2.92
CA ASN A 158 -2.01 -1.27 -2.43
C ASN A 158 -1.57 -2.69 -2.07
N MET A 159 -0.37 -3.10 -2.48
CA MET A 159 0.13 -4.47 -2.30
C MET A 159 0.11 -4.95 -0.85
N GLY A 160 0.45 -4.10 0.12
CA GLY A 160 0.39 -4.48 1.54
C GLY A 160 -1.03 -4.86 1.97
N SER A 161 -2.03 -4.10 1.53
CA SER A 161 -3.43 -4.41 1.83
C SER A 161 -3.96 -5.61 1.03
N PHE A 162 -3.54 -5.77 -0.22
CA PHE A 162 -3.86 -6.98 -1.00
C PHE A 162 -3.31 -8.25 -0.34
N PHE A 163 -2.12 -8.19 0.24
CA PHE A 163 -1.52 -9.32 0.94
C PHE A 163 -2.33 -9.73 2.17
N PHE A 164 -2.76 -8.76 3.00
CA PHE A 164 -3.47 -9.06 4.24
C PHE A 164 -4.97 -9.33 4.09
N ASN A 165 -5.65 -8.54 3.25
CA ASN A 165 -7.10 -8.65 3.10
C ASN A 165 -7.49 -9.58 1.94
N GLY A 166 -6.55 -9.87 1.03
CA GLY A 166 -6.87 -10.48 -0.26
C GLY A 166 -7.49 -9.47 -1.23
N PHE A 167 -7.44 -9.79 -2.52
CA PHE A 167 -7.91 -8.89 -3.59
C PHE A 167 -9.40 -8.54 -3.46
N HIS A 168 -10.25 -9.53 -3.21
CA HIS A 168 -11.69 -9.33 -3.15
C HIS A 168 -12.11 -8.47 -1.94
N ALA A 169 -11.60 -8.77 -0.74
CA ALA A 169 -11.97 -8.01 0.44
C ALA A 169 -11.41 -6.58 0.43
N HIS A 170 -10.24 -6.36 -0.18
CA HIS A 170 -9.68 -5.01 -0.35
C HIS A 170 -10.54 -4.13 -1.26
N LEU A 171 -11.22 -4.74 -2.25
CA LEU A 171 -12.01 -4.02 -3.25
C LEU A 171 -13.53 -4.05 -2.99
N GLN A 172 -13.99 -4.70 -1.90
CA GLN A 172 -15.42 -4.88 -1.63
C GLN A 172 -16.18 -3.55 -1.50
N ASN A 173 -15.50 -2.49 -1.06
CA ASN A 173 -16.06 -1.15 -0.88
C ASN A 173 -15.73 -0.20 -2.05
N GLY A 174 -15.39 -0.77 -3.22
CA GLY A 174 -14.93 -0.04 -4.38
C GLY A 174 -13.42 0.18 -4.39
N MET A 175 -12.96 1.00 -5.34
CA MET A 175 -11.53 1.24 -5.55
C MET A 175 -10.94 2.09 -4.41
N PRO A 176 -9.94 1.59 -3.67
CA PRO A 176 -9.30 2.33 -2.57
C PRO A 176 -8.65 3.62 -3.07
N TRP A 177 -8.59 4.62 -2.20
CA TRP A 177 -7.94 5.90 -2.51
C TRP A 177 -6.51 5.71 -3.02
N ALA A 178 -5.70 4.90 -2.32
CA ALA A 178 -4.30 4.69 -2.69
C ALA A 178 -4.16 4.19 -4.14
N PHE A 179 -5.11 3.38 -4.62
CA PHE A 179 -5.16 2.91 -6.00
C PHE A 179 -5.53 4.03 -6.98
N GLN A 180 -6.56 4.83 -6.68
CA GLN A 180 -6.96 5.96 -7.51
C GLN A 180 -5.85 7.02 -7.63
N ASN A 181 -5.20 7.32 -6.50
CA ASN A 181 -4.05 8.22 -6.46
C ASN A 181 -2.88 7.68 -7.28
N GLY A 182 -2.56 6.39 -7.12
CA GLY A 182 -1.52 5.73 -7.90
C GLY A 182 -1.81 5.79 -9.40
N LEU A 183 -3.06 5.52 -9.83
CA LEU A 183 -3.48 5.67 -11.21
C LEU A 183 -3.29 7.10 -11.72
N PHE A 184 -3.78 8.10 -10.97
CA PHE A 184 -3.71 9.50 -11.39
C PHE A 184 -2.26 9.97 -11.56
N ILE A 185 -1.42 9.75 -10.55
CA ILE A 185 -0.02 10.20 -10.57
C ILE A 185 0.79 9.42 -11.60
N ALA A 186 0.62 8.09 -11.66
CA ALA A 186 1.33 7.27 -12.62
C ALA A 186 0.95 7.63 -14.07
N THR A 187 -0.33 7.91 -14.33
CA THR A 187 -0.81 8.32 -15.66
C THR A 187 -0.19 9.66 -16.07
N THR A 188 -0.34 10.69 -15.22
CA THR A 188 0.18 12.03 -15.49
C THR A 188 1.70 12.00 -15.68
N TYR A 189 2.42 11.32 -14.80
CA TYR A 189 3.88 11.20 -14.90
C TYR A 189 4.30 10.39 -16.13
N HIS A 190 3.70 9.24 -16.38
CA HIS A 190 4.08 8.35 -17.48
C HIS A 190 3.92 9.03 -18.85
N PHE A 191 2.78 9.67 -19.09
CA PHE A 191 2.56 10.39 -20.34
C PHE A 191 3.49 11.59 -20.49
N THR A 192 3.77 12.31 -19.40
CA THR A 192 4.67 13.47 -19.48
C THR A 192 6.12 13.04 -19.73
N ALA A 193 6.60 12.01 -19.03
CA ALA A 193 8.01 11.60 -19.01
C ALA A 193 8.41 10.60 -20.10
N ASN A 194 7.54 9.61 -20.38
CA ASN A 194 7.92 8.44 -21.18
C ASN A 194 7.16 8.37 -22.52
N ASP A 195 6.04 9.07 -22.67
CA ASP A 195 5.27 9.02 -23.91
C ASP A 195 5.85 9.96 -24.98
N LYS A 196 6.24 9.34 -26.09
CA LYS A 196 6.71 10.02 -27.31
C LYS A 196 5.58 10.16 -28.35
N GLY A 197 4.38 9.66 -28.04
CA GLY A 197 3.20 9.83 -28.85
C GLY A 197 2.48 11.17 -28.61
N PRO A 198 1.33 11.35 -29.29
CA PRO A 198 0.60 12.61 -29.29
C PRO A 198 0.05 13.00 -27.90
N ILE A 199 -0.24 12.01 -27.03
CA ILE A 199 -0.74 12.31 -25.68
C ILE A 199 0.36 12.97 -24.84
N GLY A 200 1.58 12.42 -24.88
CA GLY A 200 2.72 12.99 -24.18
C GLY A 200 3.10 14.38 -24.70
N GLU A 201 3.08 14.58 -26.03
CA GLU A 201 3.32 15.90 -26.64
C GLU A 201 2.28 16.92 -26.18
N PHE A 202 0.99 16.57 -26.27
CA PHE A 202 -0.10 17.41 -25.79
C PHE A 202 0.04 17.73 -24.30
N MET A 203 0.39 16.76 -23.46
CA MET A 203 0.58 17.00 -22.02
C MET A 203 1.72 17.97 -21.75
N ARG A 204 2.86 17.81 -22.41
CA ARG A 204 4.01 18.73 -22.27
C ARG A 204 3.65 20.13 -22.76
N GLU A 205 2.96 20.25 -23.89
CA GLU A 205 2.50 21.54 -24.44
C GLU A 205 1.51 22.24 -23.51
N MET A 206 0.51 21.51 -22.99
CA MET A 206 -0.45 22.03 -22.02
C MET A 206 0.26 22.54 -20.76
N ILE A 207 1.23 21.80 -20.24
CA ILE A 207 2.00 22.22 -19.07
C ILE A 207 2.76 23.52 -19.38
N SER A 208 3.51 23.56 -20.49
CA SER A 208 4.30 24.73 -20.88
C SER A 208 3.44 25.96 -21.19
N THR A 209 2.21 25.77 -21.69
CA THR A 209 1.30 26.86 -22.06
C THR A 209 0.59 27.47 -20.85
N TYR A 210 0.12 26.62 -19.92
CA TYR A 210 -0.76 27.07 -18.83
C TYR A 210 -0.04 27.26 -17.50
N VAL A 211 1.20 26.78 -17.35
CA VAL A 211 2.00 26.98 -16.14
C VAL A 211 3.14 27.95 -16.47
N PRO A 212 3.06 29.23 -16.03
CA PRO A 212 4.05 30.25 -16.33
C PRO A 212 5.29 30.13 -15.44
N ILE A 213 5.85 28.91 -15.35
CA ILE A 213 7.05 28.59 -14.58
C ILE A 213 8.03 27.96 -15.57
N ASP A 214 9.19 28.60 -15.73
CA ASP A 214 10.29 28.06 -16.53
C ASP A 214 10.90 26.84 -15.81
N MET A 215 10.30 25.68 -16.04
CA MET A 215 10.64 24.43 -15.41
C MET A 215 10.36 23.27 -16.36
N ASP A 216 11.24 22.27 -16.33
CA ASP A 216 11.03 21.02 -17.07
C ASP A 216 9.66 20.39 -16.72
N PRO A 217 8.84 20.02 -17.72
CA PRO A 217 7.50 19.47 -17.49
C PRO A 217 7.48 18.22 -16.61
N VAL A 218 8.51 17.36 -16.71
CA VAL A 218 8.61 16.13 -15.90
C VAL A 218 8.90 16.46 -14.44
N LEU A 219 9.80 17.42 -14.19
CA LEU A 219 10.06 17.95 -12.87
C LEU A 219 8.79 18.58 -12.27
N LEU A 220 8.07 19.38 -13.05
CA LEU A 220 6.83 20.02 -12.59
C LEU A 220 5.75 19.00 -12.22
N VAL A 221 5.51 17.98 -13.04
CA VAL A 221 4.55 16.91 -12.72
C VAL A 221 4.99 16.12 -11.48
N THR A 222 6.29 15.91 -11.31
CA THR A 222 6.85 15.27 -10.11
C THR A 222 6.56 16.09 -8.84
N LEU A 223 6.74 17.41 -8.91
CA LEU A 223 6.42 18.34 -7.82
C LEU A 223 4.93 18.36 -7.52
N MET A 224 4.09 18.48 -8.55
CA MET A 224 2.63 18.48 -8.40
C MET A 224 2.13 17.18 -7.77
N GLY A 225 2.64 16.02 -8.20
CA GLY A 225 2.33 14.73 -7.59
C GLY A 225 2.73 14.69 -6.12
N SER A 226 3.92 15.19 -5.78
CA SER A 226 4.42 15.26 -4.40
C SER A 226 3.55 16.15 -3.50
N ILE A 227 3.26 17.37 -3.96
CA ILE A 227 2.41 18.33 -3.24
C ILE A 227 1.01 17.73 -3.04
N PHE A 228 0.42 17.18 -4.10
CA PHE A 228 -0.90 16.58 -4.04
C PHE A 228 -0.96 15.42 -3.04
N MET A 229 -0.01 14.50 -3.06
CA MET A 229 0.04 13.38 -2.12
C MET A 229 0.22 13.83 -0.68
N GLN A 230 1.04 14.85 -0.44
CA GLN A 230 1.25 15.40 0.89
C GLN A 230 -0.01 16.08 1.44
N ILE A 231 -0.63 16.96 0.65
CA ILE A 231 -1.88 17.65 1.04
C ILE A 231 -2.95 16.61 1.33
N VAL A 232 -3.20 15.67 0.41
CA VAL A 232 -4.24 14.66 0.62
C VAL A 232 -3.90 13.74 1.79
N GLY A 233 -2.62 13.39 1.96
CA GLY A 233 -2.16 12.61 3.11
C GLY A 233 -2.47 13.29 4.45
N ILE A 234 -2.22 14.60 4.55
CA ILE A 234 -2.54 15.39 5.74
C ILE A 234 -4.06 15.46 5.93
N LEU A 235 -4.81 15.74 4.87
CA LEU A 235 -6.28 15.80 4.91
C LEU A 235 -6.92 14.46 5.31
N GLN A 236 -6.26 13.34 5.05
CA GLN A 236 -6.69 12.00 5.46
C GLN A 236 -6.35 11.65 6.92
N MET A 237 -5.61 12.49 7.63
CA MET A 237 -5.37 12.26 9.05
C MET A 237 -6.68 12.33 9.85
N PRO A 238 -6.79 11.60 10.98
CA PRO A 238 -7.97 11.60 11.83
C PRO A 238 -8.40 12.98 12.33
N ASP A 239 -7.45 13.93 12.43
CA ASP A 239 -7.71 15.29 12.92
C ASP A 239 -8.37 16.20 11.88
N PHE A 240 -8.45 15.77 10.62
CA PHE A 240 -9.08 16.50 9.51
C PHE A 240 -10.31 15.75 8.98
N PHE A 241 -10.27 15.21 7.75
CA PHE A 241 -11.39 14.50 7.14
C PHE A 241 -11.33 12.98 7.34
N GLY A 242 -10.23 12.47 7.90
CA GLY A 242 -10.04 11.07 8.22
C GLY A 242 -9.75 10.16 7.01
N PRO A 243 -9.53 8.85 7.25
CA PRO A 243 -8.96 7.92 6.26
C PRO A 243 -9.90 7.60 5.09
N THR A 244 -11.18 7.99 5.18
CA THR A 244 -12.17 7.78 4.11
C THR A 244 -12.27 8.94 3.14
N PHE A 245 -11.59 10.06 3.41
CA PHE A 245 -11.53 11.22 2.53
C PHE A 245 -10.93 10.84 1.17
N ASN A 246 -11.59 11.28 0.09
CA ASN A 246 -11.14 11.07 -1.28
C ASN A 246 -11.46 12.33 -2.10
N PRO A 247 -10.46 13.08 -2.57
CA PRO A 247 -10.67 14.31 -3.34
C PRO A 247 -11.38 14.05 -4.68
N PHE A 248 -11.22 12.88 -5.30
CA PHE A 248 -11.89 12.56 -6.56
C PHE A 248 -13.39 12.36 -6.39
N LYS A 249 -13.89 11.94 -5.22
CA LYS A 249 -15.34 11.87 -4.99
C LYS A 249 -15.96 13.27 -5.06
N ILE A 250 -15.29 14.27 -4.51
CA ILE A 250 -15.75 15.66 -4.52
C ILE A 250 -15.74 16.20 -5.96
N LEU A 251 -14.65 15.95 -6.70
CA LEU A 251 -14.52 16.40 -8.09
C LEU A 251 -15.47 15.71 -9.06
N LEU A 252 -15.78 14.42 -8.84
CA LEU A 252 -16.63 13.62 -9.73
C LEU A 252 -18.12 13.67 -9.36
N ASN A 253 -18.49 14.13 -8.16
CA ASN A 253 -19.88 14.22 -7.73
C ASN A 253 -20.80 14.96 -8.73
N PRO A 254 -20.42 16.10 -9.33
CA PRO A 254 -21.26 16.80 -10.32
C PRO A 254 -21.49 15.96 -11.59
N ILE A 255 -20.47 15.22 -12.03
CA ILE A 255 -20.53 14.37 -13.23
C ILE A 255 -21.38 13.12 -12.98
N ILE A 256 -21.26 12.53 -11.79
CA ILE A 256 -22.08 11.38 -11.37
C ILE A 256 -23.54 11.80 -11.20
N PHE A 257 -23.82 12.98 -10.65
CA PHE A 257 -25.18 13.49 -10.52
C PHE A 257 -25.83 13.75 -11.88
N ALA A 258 -25.06 14.27 -12.85
CA ALA A 258 -25.51 14.49 -14.23
C ALA A 258 -25.69 13.19 -15.04
N SER A 259 -24.98 12.11 -14.70
CA SER A 259 -25.00 10.82 -15.43
C SER A 259 -25.83 9.73 -14.76
N SER A 260 -26.30 9.93 -13.53
CA SER A 260 -27.10 8.93 -12.82
C SER A 260 -28.56 8.89 -13.29
N THR A 261 -28.84 8.02 -14.25
CA THR A 261 -30.19 7.44 -14.40
C THR A 261 -30.53 6.69 -13.10
N PRO A 262 -31.78 6.73 -12.61
CA PRO A 262 -32.13 6.20 -11.29
C PRO A 262 -31.78 4.72 -11.17
N LYS A 263 -30.90 4.39 -10.21
CA LYS A 263 -30.43 3.03 -9.97
C LYS A 263 -31.62 2.14 -9.59
N LYS A 264 -32.05 1.26 -10.51
CA LYS A 264 -32.83 0.07 -10.16
C LYS A 264 -32.03 -0.71 -9.10
N GLN A 265 -32.66 -0.94 -7.94
CA GLN A 265 -32.10 -1.70 -6.83
C GLN A 265 -31.54 -3.04 -7.35
N LYS A 266 -30.24 -3.27 -7.17
CA LYS A 266 -29.61 -4.54 -7.53
C LYS A 266 -30.13 -5.63 -6.60
N LYS A 267 -30.83 -6.63 -7.16
CA LYS A 267 -31.10 -7.91 -6.49
C LYS A 267 -29.78 -8.49 -5.98
N LYS A 268 -29.77 -8.88 -4.70
CA LYS A 268 -28.68 -9.59 -4.04
C LYS A 268 -28.42 -10.90 -4.81
N ILE A 269 -27.33 -10.97 -5.58
CA ILE A 269 -26.86 -12.24 -6.13
C ILE A 269 -26.10 -12.92 -5.00
N THR A 270 -26.74 -13.91 -4.38
CA THR A 270 -26.08 -14.84 -3.46
C THR A 270 -25.16 -15.71 -4.30
N VAL A 271 -23.85 -15.45 -4.22
CA VAL A 271 -22.86 -16.40 -4.74
C VAL A 271 -22.87 -17.59 -3.80
N VAL A 272 -23.54 -18.66 -4.22
CA VAL A 272 -23.46 -19.97 -3.56
C VAL A 272 -22.05 -20.48 -3.80
N ALA A 273 -21.22 -20.51 -2.77
CA ALA A 273 -19.94 -21.20 -2.82
C ALA A 273 -20.19 -22.68 -3.19
N PRO A 274 -19.41 -23.28 -4.10
CA PRO A 274 -19.51 -24.71 -4.34
C PRO A 274 -19.24 -25.47 -3.03
N PRO A 275 -19.99 -26.55 -2.75
CA PRO A 275 -19.86 -27.29 -1.51
C PRO A 275 -18.42 -27.82 -1.40
N VAL A 276 -17.80 -27.53 -0.26
CA VAL A 276 -16.55 -28.17 0.16
C VAL A 276 -16.84 -29.68 0.16
N GLN A 277 -16.23 -30.42 -0.76
CA GLN A 277 -16.22 -31.87 -0.68
C GLN A 277 -15.49 -32.25 0.62
N GLU A 278 -16.24 -32.71 1.61
CA GLU A 278 -15.67 -33.41 2.76
C GLU A 278 -14.92 -34.63 2.24
N THR A 279 -13.60 -34.56 2.19
CA THR A 279 -12.76 -35.73 2.04
C THR A 279 -13.06 -36.65 3.22
N THR A 280 -13.83 -37.70 2.94
CA THR A 280 -14.19 -38.74 3.89
C THR A 280 -12.91 -39.45 4.33
N GLN A 281 -12.29 -38.99 5.42
CA GLN A 281 -11.28 -39.76 6.11
C GLN A 281 -11.95 -40.81 6.99
N THR A 282 -11.94 -42.03 6.48
CA THR A 282 -12.30 -43.28 7.14
C THR A 282 -11.54 -43.46 8.47
N LYS A 283 -12.12 -43.01 9.59
CA LYS A 283 -11.69 -43.44 10.94
C LYS A 283 -12.23 -44.84 11.23
N LYS A 284 -11.50 -45.88 10.80
CA LYS A 284 -11.64 -47.24 11.33
C LYS A 284 -10.77 -47.42 12.57
N SER A 285 -11.44 -47.61 13.71
CA SER A 285 -11.09 -48.52 14.81
C SER A 285 -9.72 -48.40 15.51
N VAL A 286 -9.63 -47.57 16.56
CA VAL A 286 -8.88 -47.90 17.79
C VAL A 286 -9.65 -47.39 19.01
N SER A 287 -10.74 -48.08 19.35
CA SER A 287 -11.42 -47.94 20.65
C SER A 287 -12.03 -49.28 21.04
N LYS A 288 -11.17 -50.23 21.46
CA LYS A 288 -11.56 -51.47 22.14
C LYS A 288 -10.33 -52.10 22.80
N LYS A 289 -9.76 -51.43 23.82
CA LYS A 289 -8.82 -52.05 24.77
C LYS A 289 -8.76 -51.30 26.10
N LYS A 290 -9.91 -51.17 26.79
CA LYS A 290 -9.93 -50.72 28.20
C LYS A 290 -10.95 -51.43 29.11
N ASN A 291 -11.61 -52.51 28.67
CA ASN A 291 -12.61 -53.22 29.47
C ASN A 291 -12.37 -54.74 29.67
N GLN A 292 -11.12 -55.21 29.56
CA GLN A 292 -10.75 -56.62 29.85
C GLN A 292 -9.70 -56.77 30.96
N LYS A 293 -9.60 -55.83 31.91
CA LYS A 293 -8.74 -55.96 33.10
C LYS A 293 -9.49 -55.88 34.45
N LYS A 294 -10.83 -56.03 34.45
CA LYS A 294 -11.67 -56.05 35.67
C LYS A 294 -12.40 -57.36 35.95
N LYS A 295 -12.11 -58.45 35.22
CA LYS A 295 -12.68 -59.80 35.48
C LYS A 295 -11.66 -60.87 35.90
N ALA A 296 -10.43 -60.48 36.26
CA ALA A 296 -9.40 -61.42 36.75
C ALA A 296 -9.07 -61.27 38.26
N THR A 297 -9.82 -60.46 39.02
CA THR A 297 -9.57 -60.24 40.47
C THR A 297 -10.74 -60.67 41.36
N LYS A 298 -11.55 -61.63 40.91
CA LYS A 298 -12.65 -62.20 41.70
C LYS A 298 -12.77 -63.72 41.57
N LYS A 299 -11.62 -64.41 41.48
CA LYS A 299 -11.54 -65.89 41.57
C LYS A 299 -10.22 -66.34 42.23
N LYS A 300 -9.90 -65.74 43.38
CA LYS A 300 -8.91 -66.23 44.37
C LYS A 300 -9.33 -65.71 45.75
N LYS A 301 -10.42 -66.29 46.28
CA LYS A 301 -10.84 -66.31 47.70
C LYS A 301 -11.99 -67.30 47.80
N LEU A 302 -11.64 -68.58 47.71
CA LEU A 302 -12.38 -69.76 48.19
C LEU A 302 -11.55 -70.98 47.82
N GLN A 303 -10.52 -71.20 48.63
CA GLN A 303 -9.84 -72.44 49.02
C GLN A 303 -8.62 -72.02 49.83
#